data_AF-A0A5A9ESJ7-F1
#
_entry.id   AF-A0A5A9ESJ7-F1
#
_cell.length_a   1.000
_cell.length_b   1.000
_cell.length_c   1.000
_cell.angle_alpha   90.00
_cell.angle_beta   90.00
_cell.angle_gamma   90.00
#
_symmetry.space_group_name_H-M   'P 1'
#
loop_
_entity.id
_entity.type
_entity.pdbx_description
1 polymer ?
#
loop_
_entity_poly.entity_id
_entity_poly.type
_entity_poly.pdbx_seq_one_letter_code
_entity_poly.pdbx_strand_id
1 'polypeptide(L)'
;MGITEAVDQGASDHASHAGWLAALRRYLAIVAIGNLAWELLHMPLYTLWETGTAGEIVFAAVHCTGGDVLIALASLVAALLLAGSRRWPRRRFSVVAALTVAFGLGYTAFSEWLNIGVRGTWAYSDLMPALPWLETGLSPVAQWMVIPALAFRSIRPPRASEPLDENL
;
A
#
# COMPACT_ATOMS: atom_id res chain seq x y z
N MET A 1 -45.63 5.44 4.82
CA MET A 1 -44.49 4.78 5.47
C MET A 1 -43.30 4.49 4.53
N GLY A 2 -43.40 4.66 3.19
CA GLY A 2 -42.29 4.32 2.26
C GLY A 2 -41.40 5.46 1.75
N ILE A 3 -41.76 6.74 1.92
CA ILE A 3 -40.95 7.86 1.39
C ILE A 3 -39.79 8.19 2.35
N THR A 4 -40.01 8.11 3.66
CA THR A 4 -38.99 8.42 4.67
C THR A 4 -37.86 7.39 4.68
N GLU A 5 -38.17 6.09 4.53
CA GLU A 5 -37.15 5.03 4.42
C GLU A 5 -36.30 5.18 3.16
N ALA A 6 -36.89 5.51 2.00
CA ALA A 6 -36.14 5.69 0.75
C ALA A 6 -35.16 6.89 0.80
N VAL A 7 -35.56 7.98 1.47
CA VAL A 7 -34.69 9.16 1.67
C VAL A 7 -33.54 8.84 2.62
N ASP A 8 -33.81 8.12 3.71
CA ASP A 8 -32.81 7.78 4.72
C ASP A 8 -31.78 6.76 4.18
N GLN A 9 -32.25 5.78 3.40
CA GLN A 9 -31.40 4.83 2.67
C GLN A 9 -30.46 5.57 1.69
N GLY A 10 -31.00 6.50 0.90
CA GLY A 10 -30.22 7.29 -0.06
C GLY A 10 -29.15 8.16 0.60
N ALA A 11 -29.46 8.82 1.72
CA ALA A 11 -28.50 9.61 2.47
C ALA A 11 -27.36 8.75 3.05
N SER A 12 -27.69 7.56 3.57
CA SER A 12 -26.72 6.62 4.14
C SER A 12 -25.75 6.07 3.08
N ASP A 13 -26.25 5.79 1.87
CA ASP A 13 -25.45 5.28 0.77
C ASP A 13 -24.46 6.35 0.27
N HIS A 14 -24.88 7.61 0.11
CA HIS A 14 -23.99 8.70 -0.31
C HIS A 14 -22.87 8.95 0.71
N ALA A 15 -23.21 8.96 2.01
CA ALA A 15 -22.21 9.11 3.08
C ALA A 15 -21.20 7.95 3.10
N SER A 16 -21.65 6.72 2.82
CA SER A 16 -20.77 5.56 2.73
C SER A 16 -19.81 5.62 1.54
N HIS A 17 -20.30 6.04 0.36
CA HIS A 17 -19.48 6.20 -0.84
C HIS A 17 -18.45 7.33 -0.70
N ALA A 18 -18.85 8.46 -0.12
CA ALA A 18 -17.94 9.57 0.16
C ALA A 18 -16.82 9.16 1.12
N GLY A 19 -17.14 8.39 2.16
CA GLY A 19 -16.15 7.85 3.10
C GLY A 19 -15.18 6.85 2.46
N TRP A 20 -15.68 5.98 1.57
CA TRP A 20 -14.88 4.98 0.87
C TRP A 20 -13.88 5.63 -0.09
N LEU A 21 -14.34 6.58 -0.91
CA LEU A 21 -13.49 7.27 -1.87
C LEU A 21 -12.42 8.14 -1.20
N ALA A 22 -12.77 8.81 -0.09
CA ALA A 22 -11.80 9.57 0.71
C ALA A 22 -10.71 8.66 1.30
N ALA A 23 -11.08 7.49 1.82
CA ALA A 23 -10.12 6.51 2.31
C ALA A 23 -9.20 6.00 1.21
N LEU A 24 -9.74 5.65 0.03
CA LEU A 24 -8.94 5.20 -1.11
C LEU A 24 -7.95 6.28 -1.59
N ARG A 25 -8.42 7.53 -1.77
CA ARG A 25 -7.57 8.66 -2.17
C ARG A 25 -6.44 8.90 -1.17
N ARG A 26 -6.76 8.89 0.12
CA ARG A 26 -5.76 9.08 1.19
C ARG A 26 -4.75 7.93 1.21
N TYR A 27 -5.19 6.69 1.08
CA TYR A 27 -4.31 5.53 0.98
C TYR A 27 -3.33 5.69 -0.18
N LEU A 28 -3.83 5.96 -1.39
CA LEU A 28 -2.99 6.13 -2.58
C LEU A 28 -2.03 7.31 -2.47
N ALA A 29 -2.46 8.43 -1.88
CA ALA A 29 -1.60 9.59 -1.67
C ALA A 29 -0.42 9.26 -0.74
N ILE A 30 -0.68 8.60 0.40
CA ILE A 30 0.38 8.18 1.34
C ILE A 30 1.31 7.15 0.69
N VAL A 31 0.76 6.19 -0.08
CA VAL A 31 1.57 5.22 -0.81
C VAL A 31 2.46 5.90 -1.84
N ALA A 32 1.93 6.81 -2.66
CA ALA A 32 2.72 7.49 -3.69
C ALA A 32 3.84 8.35 -3.09
N ILE A 33 3.52 9.18 -2.10
CA ILE A 33 4.51 10.04 -1.43
C ILE A 33 5.53 9.20 -0.67
N GLY A 34 5.06 8.16 0.03
CA GLY A 34 5.91 7.26 0.81
C GLY A 34 6.91 6.51 -0.08
N ASN A 35 6.46 5.94 -1.20
CA ASN A 35 7.35 5.20 -2.10
C ASN A 35 8.33 6.16 -2.78
N LEU A 36 7.89 7.33 -3.24
CA LEU A 36 8.80 8.31 -3.81
C LEU A 36 9.89 8.75 -2.83
N ALA A 37 9.52 9.04 -1.58
CA ALA A 37 10.48 9.39 -0.54
C ALA A 37 11.41 8.22 -0.22
N TRP A 38 10.89 6.99 -0.20
CA TRP A 38 11.67 5.78 0.06
C TRP A 38 12.70 5.51 -1.03
N GLU A 39 12.30 5.59 -2.30
CA GLU A 39 13.15 5.43 -3.46
C GLU A 39 14.27 6.48 -3.46
N LEU A 40 13.94 7.75 -3.26
CA LEU A 40 14.96 8.82 -3.20
C LEU A 40 15.93 8.63 -2.02
N LEU A 41 15.46 8.13 -0.87
CA LEU A 41 16.30 7.91 0.30
C LEU A 41 17.23 6.70 0.13
N HIS A 42 16.76 5.63 -0.50
CA HIS A 42 17.50 4.38 -0.67
C HIS A 42 18.18 4.25 -2.04
N MET A 43 18.06 5.25 -2.91
CA MET A 43 18.77 5.34 -4.19
C MET A 43 20.27 5.03 -4.10
N PRO A 44 21.01 5.49 -3.06
CA PRO A 44 22.43 5.15 -2.90
C PRO A 44 22.74 3.66 -2.74
N LEU A 45 21.74 2.80 -2.49
CA LEU A 45 21.92 1.34 -2.41
C LEU A 45 22.00 0.68 -3.79
N TYR A 46 21.69 1.42 -4.86
CA TYR A 46 21.70 0.92 -6.24
C TYR A 46 22.89 1.50 -7.01
N THR A 47 23.45 0.70 -7.92
CA THR A 47 24.59 1.08 -8.77
C THR A 47 24.28 2.28 -9.68
N LEU A 48 23.00 2.49 -10.01
CA LEU A 48 22.52 3.64 -10.79
C LEU A 48 22.88 4.99 -10.15
N TRP A 49 23.05 5.05 -8.83
CA TRP A 49 23.48 6.26 -8.13
C TRP A 49 24.88 6.72 -8.55
N GLU A 50 25.79 5.78 -8.82
CA GLU A 50 27.18 6.09 -9.19
C GLU A 50 27.34 6.32 -10.69
N THR A 51 26.52 5.66 -11.51
CA THR A 51 26.70 5.62 -12.97
C THR A 51 25.71 6.48 -13.74
N GLY A 52 24.56 6.84 -13.15
CA GLY A 52 23.46 7.54 -13.81
C GLY A 52 23.55 9.07 -13.71
N THR A 53 23.02 9.76 -14.70
CA THR A 53 22.78 11.21 -14.63
C THR A 53 21.65 11.54 -13.67
N ALA A 54 21.60 12.78 -13.16
CA ALA A 54 20.52 13.23 -12.28
C ALA A 54 19.12 13.04 -12.90
N GLY A 55 18.99 13.14 -14.23
CA GLY A 55 17.74 12.89 -14.95
C GLY A 55 17.33 11.42 -14.96
N GLU A 56 18.28 10.50 -15.14
CA GLU A 56 18.02 9.05 -15.10
C GLU A 56 17.67 8.59 -13.69
N ILE A 57 18.33 9.16 -12.68
CA ILE A 57 18.04 8.96 -11.25
C ILE A 57 16.58 9.35 -10.94
N VAL A 58 16.16 10.55 -11.35
CA VAL A 58 14.78 11.02 -11.11
C VAL A 58 13.77 10.19 -11.91
N PHE A 59 14.08 9.86 -13.17
CA PHE A 59 13.21 9.03 -13.99
C PHE A 59 13.02 7.64 -13.38
N ALA A 60 14.10 6.99 -12.93
CA ALA A 60 14.04 5.70 -12.27
C ALA A 60 13.19 5.76 -10.99
N ALA A 61 13.42 6.76 -10.13
CA ALA A 61 12.63 6.93 -8.92
C ALA A 61 11.12 7.11 -9.21
N VAL A 62 10.78 7.93 -10.21
CA VAL A 62 9.37 8.14 -10.62
C VAL A 62 8.77 6.89 -11.25
N HIS A 63 9.53 6.17 -12.09
CA HIS A 63 9.09 4.94 -12.73
C HIS A 63 8.84 3.82 -11.70
N CYS A 64 9.77 3.61 -10.76
CA CYS A 64 9.61 2.65 -9.66
C CYS A 64 8.42 3.03 -8.78
N THR A 65 8.31 4.30 -8.36
CA THR A 65 7.16 4.79 -7.58
C THR A 65 5.83 4.52 -8.31
N GLY A 66 5.79 4.75 -9.62
CA GLY A 66 4.62 4.44 -10.45
C GLY A 66 4.24 2.96 -10.41
N GLY A 67 5.24 2.08 -10.54
CA GLY A 67 5.08 0.63 -10.37
C GLY A 67 4.51 0.26 -9.00
N ASP A 68 5.10 0.80 -7.92
CA ASP A 68 4.67 0.49 -6.55
C ASP A 68 3.23 0.94 -6.26
N VAL A 69 2.83 2.12 -6.76
CA VAL A 69 1.45 2.59 -6.63
C VAL A 69 0.48 1.64 -7.34
N LEU A 70 0.83 1.14 -8.52
CA LEU A 70 0.01 0.17 -9.25
C LEU A 70 -0.08 -1.17 -8.52
N ILE A 71 1.03 -1.69 -8.01
CA ILE A 71 1.05 -2.94 -7.24
C ILE A 71 0.23 -2.78 -5.96
N ALA A 72 0.37 -1.65 -5.26
CA ALA A 72 -0.37 -1.38 -4.03
C ALA A 72 -1.88 -1.26 -4.29
N LEU A 73 -2.26 -0.61 -5.39
CA LEU A 73 -3.66 -0.54 -5.82
C LEU A 73 -4.20 -1.93 -6.18
N ALA A 74 -3.48 -2.71 -6.99
CA ALA A 74 -3.88 -4.06 -7.39
C ALA A 74 -4.03 -4.98 -6.16
N SER A 75 -3.08 -4.92 -5.23
CA SER A 75 -3.11 -5.67 -3.97
C SER A 75 -4.28 -5.29 -3.08
N LEU A 76 -4.59 -3.98 -2.98
CA LEU A 76 -5.74 -3.49 -2.24
C LEU A 76 -7.05 -3.97 -2.89
N VAL A 77 -7.17 -3.86 -4.21
CA VAL A 77 -8.34 -4.33 -4.96
C VAL A 77 -8.53 -5.83 -4.78
N ALA A 78 -7.48 -6.64 -4.93
CA ALA A 78 -7.55 -8.09 -4.70
C ALA A 78 -8.01 -8.43 -3.27
N ALA A 79 -7.46 -7.76 -2.25
CA ALA A 79 -7.87 -7.95 -0.87
C ALA A 79 -9.34 -7.55 -0.62
N LEU A 80 -9.80 -6.46 -1.24
CA LEU A 80 -11.19 -6.02 -1.16
C LEU A 80 -12.15 -6.97 -1.87
N LEU A 81 -11.75 -7.57 -3.00
CA LEU A 81 -12.54 -8.58 -3.69
C LEU A 81 -12.67 -9.87 -2.87
N LEU A 82 -11.60 -10.28 -2.18
CA LEU A 82 -11.58 -11.52 -1.40
C LEU A 82 -12.23 -11.39 -0.02
N ALA A 83 -12.01 -10.28 0.69
CA ALA A 83 -12.38 -10.13 2.09
C ALA A 83 -13.06 -8.79 2.42
N GLY A 84 -13.25 -7.92 1.43
CA GLY A 84 -13.88 -6.62 1.61
C GLY A 84 -15.36 -6.72 1.95
N SER A 85 -15.93 -5.58 2.33
CA SER A 85 -17.37 -5.46 2.55
C SER A 85 -17.84 -4.10 2.08
N ARG A 86 -19.14 -3.95 1.77
CA ARG A 86 -19.74 -2.65 1.41
C ARG A 86 -19.54 -1.56 2.46
N ARG A 87 -19.23 -1.94 3.71
CA ARG A 87 -18.97 -1.03 4.84
C ARG A 87 -17.47 -0.80 5.09
N TRP A 88 -16.57 -1.22 4.20
CA TRP A 88 -15.16 -0.86 4.31
C TRP A 88 -15.00 0.67 4.21
N PRO A 89 -14.05 1.32 4.92
CA PRO A 89 -13.05 0.76 5.83
C PRO A 89 -13.56 0.45 7.25
N ARG A 90 -14.85 0.63 7.56
CA ARG A 90 -15.40 0.38 8.92
C ARG A 90 -15.46 -1.10 9.31
N ARG A 91 -15.64 -2.00 8.35
CA ARG A 91 -15.71 -3.46 8.57
C ARG A 91 -14.66 -4.20 7.76
N ARG A 92 -14.13 -5.30 8.33
CA ARG A 92 -13.06 -6.15 7.76
C ARG A 92 -11.74 -5.41 7.50
N PHE A 93 -11.54 -4.23 8.12
CA PHE A 93 -10.36 -3.39 7.93
C PHE A 93 -9.03 -4.15 8.07
N SER A 94 -8.82 -4.80 9.21
CA SER A 94 -7.55 -5.49 9.49
C SER A 94 -7.29 -6.67 8.57
N VAL A 95 -8.34 -7.38 8.15
CA VAL A 95 -8.21 -8.52 7.22
C VAL A 95 -7.81 -8.03 5.84
N VAL A 96 -8.49 -6.98 5.34
CA VAL A 96 -8.13 -6.36 4.06
C VAL A 96 -6.69 -5.83 4.12
N ALA A 97 -6.33 -5.10 5.19
CA ALA A 97 -4.98 -4.58 5.35
C ALA A 97 -3.90 -5.68 5.35
N ALA A 98 -4.12 -6.76 6.10
CA ALA A 98 -3.18 -7.89 6.15
C ALA A 98 -3.04 -8.57 4.79
N LEU A 99 -4.15 -8.81 4.07
CA LEU A 99 -4.11 -9.37 2.72
C LEU A 99 -3.43 -8.44 1.72
N THR A 100 -3.67 -7.13 1.79
CA THR A 100 -3.01 -6.15 0.92
C THR A 100 -1.50 -6.17 1.10
N VAL A 101 -1.02 -6.19 2.36
CA VAL A 101 0.42 -6.30 2.65
C VAL A 101 0.98 -7.64 2.18
N ALA A 102 0.27 -8.74 2.42
CA ALA A 102 0.69 -10.07 1.99
C ALA A 102 0.80 -10.18 0.46
N PHE A 103 -0.15 -9.62 -0.30
CA PHE A 103 -0.09 -9.60 -1.76
C PHE A 103 1.05 -8.73 -2.28
N GLY A 104 1.28 -7.57 -1.66
CA GLY A 104 2.40 -6.70 -2.00
C GLY A 104 3.74 -7.40 -1.79
N LEU A 105 3.97 -7.97 -0.60
CA LEU A 105 5.18 -8.74 -0.29
C LEU A 105 5.36 -9.95 -1.22
N GLY A 106 4.27 -10.68 -1.49
CA GLY A 106 4.31 -11.83 -2.40
C GLY A 106 4.67 -11.43 -3.82
N TYR A 107 4.15 -10.30 -4.30
CA TYR A 107 4.52 -9.76 -5.61
C TYR A 107 5.99 -9.33 -5.65
N THR A 108 6.49 -8.65 -4.62
CA THR A 108 7.89 -8.21 -4.53
C THR A 108 8.85 -9.39 -4.52
N ALA A 109 8.57 -10.42 -3.73
CA ALA A 109 9.37 -11.65 -3.73
C ALA A 109 9.37 -12.32 -5.11
N PHE A 110 8.20 -12.38 -5.77
CA PHE A 110 8.07 -12.97 -7.10
C PHE A 110 8.80 -12.17 -8.18
N SER A 111 8.70 -10.84 -8.16
CA SER A 111 9.30 -9.96 -9.16
C SER A 111 10.84 -9.95 -9.06
N GLU A 112 11.37 -10.02 -7.84
CA GLU A 112 12.82 -10.13 -7.63
C GLU A 112 13.36 -11.50 -8.03
N TRP A 113 12.68 -12.59 -7.66
CA TRP A 113 13.04 -13.93 -8.12
C TRP A 113 13.10 -14.03 -9.65
N LEU A 114 12.11 -13.44 -10.34
CA LEU A 114 12.11 -13.39 -11.80
C LEU A 114 13.26 -12.55 -12.36
N ASN A 115 13.54 -11.39 -11.77
CA ASN A 115 14.53 -10.46 -12.32
C ASN A 115 15.98 -10.88 -12.04
N ILE A 116 16.26 -11.47 -10.87
CA ILE A 116 17.60 -11.92 -10.47
C ILE A 116 17.85 -13.34 -10.95
N GLY A 117 16.97 -14.28 -10.55
CA GLY A 117 17.18 -15.71 -10.79
C GLY A 117 16.92 -16.17 -12.22
N VAL A 118 15.96 -15.55 -12.92
CA VAL A 118 15.58 -15.98 -14.28
C VAL A 118 16.12 -15.05 -15.37
N ARG A 119 16.03 -13.73 -15.18
CA ARG A 119 16.34 -12.76 -16.24
C ARG A 119 17.69 -12.06 -16.11
N GLY A 120 18.34 -12.10 -14.94
CA GLY A 120 19.63 -11.43 -14.69
C GLY A 120 19.66 -9.95 -15.09
N THR A 121 18.53 -9.25 -15.02
CA THR A 121 18.36 -7.92 -15.65
C THR A 121 19.09 -6.80 -14.90
N TRP A 122 19.38 -7.00 -13.61
CA TRP A 122 20.10 -6.08 -12.74
C TRP A 122 20.64 -6.83 -11.51
N ALA A 123 21.60 -6.23 -10.82
CA ALA A 123 22.19 -6.77 -9.60
C ALA A 123 22.23 -5.69 -8.51
N TYR A 124 22.06 -6.09 -7.25
CA TYR A 124 22.25 -5.21 -6.11
C TYR A 124 23.73 -4.84 -5.94
N SER A 125 23.99 -3.67 -5.34
CA SER A 125 25.34 -3.32 -4.88
C SER A 125 25.70 -4.12 -3.62
N ASP A 126 26.99 -4.20 -3.31
CA ASP A 126 27.51 -4.87 -2.09
C ASP A 126 26.95 -4.26 -0.79
N LEU A 127 26.36 -3.06 -0.86
CA LEU A 127 25.79 -2.34 0.29
C LEU A 127 24.38 -2.80 0.66
N MET A 128 23.72 -3.61 -0.17
CA MET A 128 22.35 -4.04 0.06
C MET A 128 22.32 -5.42 0.73
N PRO A 129 22.00 -5.53 2.03
CA PRO A 129 21.82 -6.82 2.66
C PRO A 129 20.61 -7.54 2.04
N ALA A 130 20.85 -8.70 1.45
CA ALA A 130 19.80 -9.56 0.90
C ALA A 130 19.34 -10.59 1.93
N LEU A 131 18.07 -10.98 1.87
CA LEU A 131 17.55 -12.09 2.66
C LEU A 131 18.08 -13.42 2.10
N PRO A 132 18.82 -14.23 2.89
CA PRO A 132 19.55 -15.40 2.39
C PRO A 132 18.67 -16.50 1.79
N TRP A 133 17.37 -16.52 2.10
CA TRP A 133 16.41 -17.51 1.61
C TRP A 133 15.58 -17.04 0.41
N LEU A 134 15.55 -15.73 0.17
CA LEU A 134 14.66 -15.11 -0.82
C LEU A 134 15.46 -14.41 -1.93
N GLU A 135 16.77 -14.25 -1.75
CA GLU A 135 17.66 -13.41 -2.59
C GLU A 135 17.13 -11.98 -2.79
N THR A 136 16.20 -11.58 -1.92
CA THR A 136 15.46 -10.33 -1.97
C THR A 136 16.13 -9.27 -1.13
N GLY A 137 16.22 -8.06 -1.67
CA GLY A 137 16.79 -6.94 -0.96
C GLY A 137 15.98 -6.54 0.29
N LEU A 138 16.66 -6.19 1.38
CA LEU A 138 15.97 -5.80 2.61
C LEU A 138 15.16 -4.50 2.46
N SER A 139 15.61 -3.57 1.62
CA SER A 139 14.94 -2.27 1.41
C SER A 139 13.53 -2.44 0.81
N PRO A 140 13.33 -3.17 -0.31
CA PRO A 140 12.01 -3.48 -0.85
C PRO A 140 11.08 -4.16 0.16
N VAL A 141 11.58 -5.11 0.96
CA VAL A 141 10.76 -5.74 2.01
C VAL A 141 10.34 -4.74 3.07
N ALA A 142 11.27 -3.91 3.54
CA ALA A 142 10.98 -2.87 4.53
C ALA A 142 10.00 -1.83 3.99
N GLN A 143 10.11 -1.45 2.72
CA GLN A 143 9.20 -0.55 2.01
C GLN A 143 7.75 -1.08 2.06
N TRP A 144 7.57 -2.36 1.71
CA TRP A 144 6.27 -3.04 1.70
C TRP A 144 5.67 -3.31 3.08
N MET A 145 6.49 -3.23 4.13
CA MET A 145 6.02 -3.28 5.52
C MET A 145 5.65 -1.89 6.05
N VAL A 146 6.49 -0.89 5.83
CA VAL A 146 6.35 0.45 6.43
C VAL A 146 5.28 1.27 5.73
N ILE A 147 5.33 1.41 4.41
CA ILE A 147 4.47 2.35 3.68
C ILE A 147 3.00 1.94 3.74
N PRO A 148 2.62 0.67 3.43
CA PRO A 148 1.23 0.25 3.56
C PRO A 148 0.71 0.35 5.00
N ALA A 149 1.54 0.06 6.01
CA ALA A 149 1.14 0.19 7.40
C ALA A 149 0.80 1.64 7.78
N LEU A 150 1.61 2.61 7.34
CA LEU A 150 1.32 4.04 7.51
C LEU A 150 0.05 4.45 6.76
N ALA A 151 -0.10 3.99 5.51
CA ALA A 151 -1.27 4.28 4.70
C ALA A 151 -2.55 3.76 5.37
N PHE A 152 -2.58 2.49 5.79
CA PHE A 152 -3.70 1.91 6.53
C PHE A 152 -3.97 2.63 7.86
N ARG A 153 -2.92 2.93 8.64
CA ARG A 153 -3.09 3.69 9.89
C ARG A 153 -3.78 5.04 9.66
N SER A 154 -3.49 5.70 8.53
CA SER A 154 -4.08 7.00 8.20
C SER A 154 -5.57 6.95 7.81
N ILE A 155 -6.05 5.80 7.32
CA ILE A 155 -7.44 5.60 6.89
C ILE A 155 -8.28 4.79 7.90
N ARG A 156 -7.70 4.49 9.07
CA ARG A 156 -8.37 3.71 10.11
C ARG A 156 -9.57 4.50 10.66
N PRO A 157 -10.80 3.95 10.61
CA PRO A 157 -11.96 4.61 11.19
C PRO A 157 -11.79 4.81 12.70
N PRO A 158 -12.40 5.87 13.29
CA PRO A 158 -12.50 6.01 14.73
C PRO A 158 -13.13 4.77 15.37
N ARG A 159 -12.61 4.34 16.52
CA ARG A 159 -13.31 3.33 17.33
C ARG A 159 -14.62 3.98 17.81
N ALA A 160 -15.73 3.27 17.70
CA ALA A 160 -16.95 3.70 18.40
C ALA A 160 -16.59 3.74 19.89
N SER A 161 -16.75 4.89 20.53
CA SER A 161 -16.67 4.99 21.98
C SER A 161 -17.78 4.12 22.55
N GLU A 162 -17.40 3.15 23.38
CA GLU A 162 -18.32 2.44 24.25
C GLU A 162 -19.09 3.51 25.05
N PRO A 163 -20.44 3.50 25.08
CA PRO A 163 -21.17 4.42 25.93
C PRO A 163 -20.64 4.19 27.36
N LEU A 164 -20.12 5.24 27.98
CA LEU A 164 -19.89 5.18 29.42
C LEU A 164 -21.28 4.93 30.03
N ASP A 165 -21.43 3.81 30.72
CA ASP A 165 -22.65 3.47 31.44
C ASP A 165 -22.93 4.59 32.46
N GLU A 166 -23.69 5.59 32.02
CA GLU A 166 -24.16 6.73 32.80
C GLU A 166 -25.32 6.23 33.68
N ASN A 167 -25.00 5.33 34.61
CA ASN A 167 -25.88 4.85 35.70
C ASN A 167 -25.01 4.33 36.87
N LEU A 168 -24.22 5.23 37.47
CA LEU A 168 -23.76 5.11 38.86
C LEU A 168 -24.14 6.38 39.62
#